data_AF-K9X7Z8-F1
#
_entry.id   AF-K9X7Z8-F1
#
_cell.length_a   1.000
_cell.length_b   1.000
_cell.length_c   1.000
_cell.angle_alpha   90.00
_cell.angle_beta   90.00
_cell.angle_gamma   90.00
#
_symmetry.space_group_name_H-M   'P 1'
#
loop_
_entity.id
_entity.type
_entity.pdbx_description
1 polymer ?
#
loop_
_entity_poly.entity_id
_entity_poly.type
_entity_poly.pdbx_seq_one_letter_code
_entity_poly.pdbx_strand_id
1 'polypeptide(L)'
;MTINLAKKKQIPDPLISGIKTVTRRNWSLKTYQIITSAYDKGKKQHQAWTNCTFVPGAIQMGTITLTHRPYLEQLEDMPEEDVYHEGNLWESKIEFIQMLNFPLDEELCVVRFNFNQNILDNN
;
A
#
# COMPACT_ATOMS: atom_id res chain seq x y z
N MET A 1 -8.35 4.59 -1.95
CA MET A 1 -9.22 3.61 -2.63
C MET A 1 -9.72 2.54 -1.66
N THR A 2 -8.83 1.75 -1.06
CA THR A 2 -9.14 0.70 -0.06
C THR A 2 -10.09 1.18 1.06
N ILE A 3 -9.82 2.37 1.64
CA ILE A 3 -10.64 2.95 2.73
C ILE A 3 -12.10 3.18 2.30
N ASN A 4 -12.34 3.69 1.08
CA ASN A 4 -13.69 3.98 0.61
C ASN A 4 -14.47 2.69 0.32
N LEU A 5 -13.80 1.66 -0.19
CA LEU A 5 -14.41 0.36 -0.44
C LEU A 5 -14.74 -0.36 0.87
N ALA A 6 -13.84 -0.31 1.85
CA ALA A 6 -14.10 -0.83 3.20
C ALA A 6 -15.31 -0.15 3.86
N LYS A 7 -15.39 1.19 3.77
CA LYS A 7 -16.57 1.96 4.22
C LYS A 7 -17.85 1.53 3.53
N LYS A 8 -17.84 1.35 2.21
CA LYS A 8 -18.99 0.89 1.44
C LYS A 8 -19.44 -0.52 1.86
N LYS A 9 -18.48 -1.40 2.14
CA LYS A 9 -18.73 -2.78 2.62
C LYS A 9 -19.00 -2.86 4.14
N GLN A 10 -18.95 -1.73 4.86
CA GLN A 10 -19.13 -1.65 6.32
C GLN A 10 -18.16 -2.54 7.12
N ILE A 11 -16.92 -2.65 6.66
CA ILE A 11 -15.85 -3.41 7.32
C ILE A 11 -14.74 -2.48 7.82
N PRO A 12 -13.94 -2.91 8.83
CA PRO A 12 -12.83 -2.12 9.34
C PRO A 12 -11.85 -1.72 8.23
N ASP A 13 -11.22 -0.55 8.37
CA ASP A 13 -10.17 -0.11 7.45
C ASP A 13 -9.02 -1.12 7.44
N PRO A 14 -8.72 -1.78 6.30
CA PRO A 14 -7.70 -2.81 6.23
C PRO A 14 -6.30 -2.36 6.63
N LEU A 15 -6.00 -1.06 6.47
CA LEU A 15 -4.72 -0.51 6.89
C LEU A 15 -4.64 -0.40 8.42
N ILE A 16 -5.72 0.08 9.05
CA ILE A 16 -5.81 0.24 10.50
C ILE A 16 -5.91 -1.12 11.20
N SER A 17 -6.61 -2.08 10.61
CA SER A 17 -6.74 -3.43 11.16
C SER A 17 -5.50 -4.30 10.99
N GLY A 18 -4.47 -3.82 10.28
CA GLY A 18 -3.23 -4.56 10.00
C GLY A 18 -3.36 -5.67 8.96
N ILE A 19 -4.52 -5.81 8.30
CA ILE A 19 -4.71 -6.76 7.20
C ILE A 19 -3.88 -6.33 5.99
N LYS A 20 -3.89 -5.03 5.67
CA LYS A 20 -3.16 -4.48 4.54
C LYS A 20 -1.68 -4.32 4.89
N THR A 21 -0.86 -5.21 4.36
CA THR A 21 0.60 -5.26 4.57
C THR A 21 1.40 -5.15 3.27
N VAL A 22 0.73 -5.16 2.11
CA VAL A 22 1.34 -4.91 0.81
C VAL A 22 0.56 -3.85 0.03
N THR A 23 1.26 -3.14 -0.85
CA THR A 23 0.65 -2.24 -1.82
C THR A 23 1.44 -2.25 -3.12
N ARG A 24 0.73 -2.29 -4.24
CA ARG A 24 1.27 -2.09 -5.59
C ARG A 24 1.08 -0.65 -6.05
N ARG A 25 2.14 -0.05 -6.59
CA ARG A 25 2.16 1.35 -7.02
C ARG A 25 2.70 1.46 -8.45
N ASN A 26 1.93 2.08 -9.34
CA ASN A 26 2.45 2.57 -10.61
C ASN A 26 3.23 3.87 -10.35
N TRP A 27 4.50 3.71 -10.05
CA TRP A 27 5.42 4.80 -9.76
C TRP A 27 6.45 4.93 -10.86
N SER A 28 6.85 6.16 -11.15
CA SER A 28 8.01 6.39 -12.01
C SER A 28 9.24 5.67 -11.49
N LEU A 29 10.14 5.25 -12.40
CA LEU A 29 11.42 4.63 -12.05
C LEU A 29 12.21 5.46 -11.04
N LYS A 30 12.15 6.80 -11.15
CA LYS A 30 12.79 7.73 -10.21
C LYS A 30 12.23 7.56 -8.79
N THR A 31 10.92 7.49 -8.62
CA THR A 31 10.28 7.30 -7.32
C THR A 31 10.66 5.94 -6.73
N TYR A 32 10.65 4.87 -7.54
CA TYR A 32 11.12 3.54 -7.15
C TYR A 32 12.58 3.57 -6.68
N GLN A 33 13.48 4.23 -7.42
CA GLN A 33 14.89 4.35 -7.03
C GLN A 33 15.08 5.13 -5.72
N ILE A 34 14.29 6.18 -5.48
CA ILE A 34 14.35 6.97 -4.24
C ILE A 34 13.97 6.11 -3.03
N ILE A 35 12.83 5.41 -3.08
CA ILE A 35 12.38 4.60 -1.94
C ILE A 35 13.34 3.42 -1.69
N THR A 36 13.84 2.83 -2.76
CA THR A 36 14.76 1.69 -2.68
C THR A 36 16.12 2.11 -2.13
N SER A 37 16.66 3.24 -2.60
CA SER A 37 17.91 3.82 -2.04
C SER A 37 17.74 4.21 -0.56
N ALA A 38 16.56 4.70 -0.17
CA ALA A 38 16.27 4.98 1.23
C ALA A 38 16.30 3.69 2.08
N TYR A 39 15.67 2.61 1.59
CA TYR A 39 15.71 1.29 2.23
C TYR A 39 17.15 0.79 2.39
N ASP A 40 17.94 0.84 1.31
CA ASP A 40 19.34 0.38 1.28
C ASP A 40 20.24 1.18 2.25
N LYS A 41 19.85 2.42 2.58
CA LYS A 41 20.50 3.29 3.58
C LYS A 41 19.95 3.10 5.00
N GLY A 42 19.10 2.11 5.24
CA GLY A 42 18.47 1.82 6.53
C GLY A 42 17.27 2.71 6.88
N LYS A 43 16.84 3.61 5.98
CA LYS A 43 15.67 4.48 6.19
C LYS A 43 14.38 3.75 5.78
N LYS A 44 13.92 2.84 6.65
CA LYS A 44 12.76 1.97 6.39
C LYS A 44 11.42 2.54 6.83
N GLN A 45 11.41 3.64 7.59
CA GLN A 45 10.19 4.24 8.13
C GLN A 45 9.72 5.40 7.25
N HIS A 46 8.44 5.41 6.90
CA HIS A 46 7.83 6.45 6.08
C HIS A 46 6.48 6.86 6.67
N GLN A 47 6.16 8.15 6.61
CA GLN A 47 4.86 8.65 7.06
C GLN A 47 3.76 8.18 6.11
N ALA A 48 2.65 7.71 6.68
CA ALA A 48 1.44 7.37 5.94
C ALA A 48 0.42 8.50 6.06
N TRP A 49 -0.11 8.94 4.93
CA TRP A 49 -1.04 10.06 4.84
C TRP A 49 -2.33 9.61 4.13
N THR A 50 -3.46 10.23 4.45
CA THR A 50 -4.75 9.98 3.77
C THR A 50 -4.69 10.35 2.28
N ASN A 51 -3.81 11.28 1.91
CA ASN A 51 -3.57 11.73 0.55
C ASN A 51 -2.14 12.31 0.42
N CYS A 52 -1.76 12.77 -0.78
CA CYS A 52 -0.54 13.56 -0.97
C CYS A 52 -0.53 14.77 -0.03
N THR A 53 0.62 15.06 0.58
CA THR A 53 0.77 16.07 1.64
C THR A 53 0.40 17.49 1.23
N PHE A 54 0.44 17.80 -0.06
CA PHE A 54 0.07 19.12 -0.59
C PHE A 54 -1.44 19.27 -0.88
N VAL A 55 -2.24 18.20 -0.74
CA VAL A 55 -3.69 18.26 -0.96
C VAL A 55 -4.37 18.77 0.31
N PRO A 56 -5.23 19.81 0.23
CA PRO A 56 -5.99 20.29 1.39
C PRO A 56 -6.78 19.15 2.06
N GLY A 57 -6.65 19.04 3.39
CA GLY A 57 -7.29 17.98 4.18
C GLY A 57 -6.50 16.66 4.24
N ALA A 58 -5.26 16.62 3.75
CA ALA A 58 -4.37 15.48 4.00
C ALA A 58 -4.02 15.40 5.50
N ILE A 59 -4.25 14.23 6.10
CA ILE A 59 -4.02 13.96 7.52
C ILE A 59 -3.00 12.82 7.62
N GLN A 60 -2.02 12.95 8.50
CA GLN A 60 -1.10 11.86 8.81
C GLN A 60 -1.84 10.77 9.59
N MET A 61 -1.85 9.56 9.06
CA MET A 61 -2.51 8.41 9.69
C MET A 61 -1.58 7.64 10.62
N GLY A 62 -0.28 7.68 10.37
CA GLY A 62 0.68 6.88 11.10
C GLY A 62 2.03 6.80 10.39
N THR A 63 2.73 5.71 10.65
CA THR A 63 4.02 5.39 10.04
C THR A 63 3.98 3.97 9.49
N ILE A 64 4.44 3.78 8.26
CA ILE A 64 4.75 2.45 7.73
C ILE A 64 6.23 2.14 7.95
N THR A 65 6.53 0.89 8.30
CA THR A 65 7.89 0.36 8.32
C THR A 65 8.02 -0.70 7.23
N LEU A 66 8.93 -0.48 6.28
CA LEU A 66 9.18 -1.43 5.20
C LEU A 66 9.76 -2.73 5.76
N THR A 67 9.09 -3.84 5.48
CA THR A 67 9.54 -5.18 5.90
C THR A 67 10.49 -5.79 4.88
N HIS A 68 10.32 -5.43 3.61
CA HIS A 68 11.15 -5.89 2.50
C HIS A 68 11.66 -4.69 1.69
N ARG A 69 12.78 -4.90 0.99
CA ARG A 69 13.25 -3.96 -0.02
C ARG A 69 12.19 -3.87 -1.13
N PRO A 70 11.74 -2.68 -1.54
CA PRO A 70 10.81 -2.56 -2.66
C PRO A 70 11.37 -3.23 -3.92
N TYR A 71 10.48 -3.82 -4.72
CA TYR A 71 10.81 -4.53 -5.94
C TYR A 71 9.75 -4.29 -7.01
N LEU A 72 10.11 -4.54 -8.27
CA LEU A 72 9.16 -4.52 -9.40
C LEU A 72 8.65 -5.94 -9.63
N GLU A 73 7.37 -6.06 -9.95
CA GLU A 73 6.69 -7.32 -10.24
C GLU A 73 5.66 -7.05 -11.35
N GLN A 74 5.56 -7.94 -12.32
CA GLN A 74 4.47 -7.89 -13.31
C GLN A 74 3.15 -8.22 -12.63
N LEU A 75 2.06 -7.56 -13.05
CA LEU A 75 0.75 -7.83 -12.48
C LEU A 75 0.30 -9.28 -12.63
N GLU A 76 0.65 -9.94 -13.74
CA GLU A 76 0.37 -11.36 -13.94
C GLU A 76 1.12 -12.29 -12.99
N ASP A 77 2.24 -11.87 -12.44
CA ASP A 77 3.06 -12.66 -11.52
C ASP A 77 2.64 -12.51 -10.05
N MET A 78 1.71 -11.60 -9.75
CA MET A 78 1.20 -11.38 -8.38
C MET A 78 0.70 -12.70 -7.74
N PRO A 79 1.17 -13.06 -6.53
CA PRO A 79 0.64 -14.21 -5.80
C PRO A 79 -0.84 -14.03 -5.42
N GLU A 80 -1.63 -15.10 -5.40
CA GLU A 80 -3.06 -15.04 -4.99
C GLU A 80 -3.20 -14.57 -3.53
N GLU A 81 -2.28 -15.00 -2.66
CA GLU A 81 -2.22 -14.59 -1.25
C GLU A 81 -2.04 -13.09 -1.06
N ASP A 82 -1.42 -12.39 -2.02
CA ASP A 82 -1.24 -10.95 -1.92
C ASP A 82 -2.56 -10.19 -2.07
N VAL A 83 -3.62 -10.80 -2.61
CA VAL A 83 -4.96 -10.18 -2.64
C VAL A 83 -5.48 -9.93 -1.22
N TYR A 84 -5.24 -10.89 -0.32
CA TYR A 84 -5.55 -10.75 1.09
C TYR A 84 -4.73 -9.60 1.70
N HIS A 85 -3.42 -9.58 1.45
CA HIS A 85 -2.51 -8.57 1.99
C HIS A 85 -2.68 -7.18 1.36
N GLU A 86 -3.35 -7.04 0.22
CA GLU A 86 -3.76 -5.76 -0.36
C GLU A 86 -4.95 -5.14 0.38
N GLY A 87 -5.62 -5.91 1.23
CA GLY A 87 -6.69 -5.45 2.12
C GLY A 87 -7.90 -6.38 2.21
N ASN A 88 -7.87 -7.55 1.55
CA ASN A 88 -8.91 -8.57 1.57
C ASN A 88 -10.31 -8.03 1.20
N LEU A 89 -10.36 -7.15 0.18
CA LEU A 89 -11.60 -6.52 -0.29
C LEU A 89 -12.18 -7.13 -1.56
N TRP A 90 -11.40 -7.99 -2.21
CA TRP A 90 -11.65 -8.63 -3.50
C TRP A 90 -11.72 -10.13 -3.30
N GLU A 91 -12.58 -10.78 -4.07
CA GLU A 91 -12.82 -12.23 -4.03
C GLU A 91 -11.73 -13.02 -4.74
N SER A 92 -10.97 -12.38 -5.65
CA SER A 92 -9.90 -13.03 -6.42
C SER A 92 -8.84 -12.05 -6.89
N LYS A 93 -7.69 -12.59 -7.31
CA LYS A 93 -6.64 -11.84 -8.01
C LYS A 93 -7.17 -11.14 -9.27
N ILE A 94 -8.04 -11.81 -10.02
CA ILE A 94 -8.63 -11.25 -11.25
C ILE A 94 -9.43 -9.99 -10.94
N GLU A 95 -10.28 -10.02 -9.92
CA GLU A 95 -11.07 -8.84 -9.52
C GLU A 95 -10.17 -7.69 -9.06
N PHE A 96 -9.12 -8.00 -8.28
CA PHE A 96 -8.15 -6.99 -7.86
C PHE A 96 -7.43 -6.34 -9.05
N ILE A 97 -6.93 -7.14 -10.00
CA ILE A 97 -6.23 -6.63 -11.19
C ILE A 97 -7.17 -5.78 -12.06
N GLN A 98 -8.40 -6.24 -12.29
CA GLN A 98 -9.41 -5.48 -13.04
C GLN A 98 -9.69 -4.12 -12.39
N MET A 99 -9.73 -4.07 -11.05
CA MET A 99 -9.91 -2.82 -10.31
C MET A 99 -8.75 -1.84 -10.50
N LEU A 100 -7.50 -2.33 -10.61
CA LEU A 100 -6.35 -1.49 -10.89
C LEU A 100 -6.37 -0.87 -12.29
N ASN A 101 -7.04 -1.55 -13.25
CA ASN A 101 -7.21 -1.10 -14.63
C ASN A 101 -5.87 -0.84 -15.35
N PHE A 102 -4.92 -1.79 -15.19
CA PHE A 102 -3.63 -1.82 -15.89
C PHE A 102 -3.50 -3.12 -16.71
N PRO A 103 -2.63 -3.14 -17.74
CA PRO A 103 -2.25 -4.36 -18.46
C PRO A 103 -1.64 -5.43 -17.54
N LEU A 104 -1.76 -6.71 -17.92
CA LEU A 104 -1.23 -7.83 -17.13
C LEU A 104 0.30 -7.85 -17.06
N ASP A 105 0.96 -7.38 -18.11
CA ASP A 105 2.40 -7.25 -18.24
C ASP A 105 2.96 -5.95 -17.64
N GLU A 106 2.10 -5.09 -17.07
CA GLU A 106 2.53 -3.87 -16.39
C GLU A 106 3.35 -4.19 -15.14
N GLU A 107 4.57 -3.65 -15.07
CA GLU A 107 5.41 -3.75 -13.88
C GLU A 107 5.02 -2.70 -12.83
N LEU A 108 4.59 -3.15 -11.66
CA LEU A 108 4.28 -2.27 -10.53
C LEU A 108 5.31 -2.41 -9.41
N CYS A 109 5.56 -1.30 -8.71
CA CYS A 109 6.37 -1.32 -7.50
C CYS A 109 5.59 -1.96 -6.36
N VAL A 110 6.09 -3.09 -5.85
CA VAL A 110 5.55 -3.79 -4.69
C VAL A 110 6.25 -3.27 -3.43
N VAL A 111 5.44 -2.81 -2.47
CA VAL A 111 5.91 -2.30 -1.18
C VAL A 111 5.26 -3.11 -0.06
N ARG A 112 6.07 -3.89 0.66
CA ARG A 112 5.65 -4.66 1.85
C ARG A 112 6.01 -3.90 3.13
N PHE A 113 5.06 -3.81 4.05
CA PHE A 113 5.19 -2.98 5.24
C PHE A 113 4.34 -3.46 6.41
N ASN A 114 4.72 -2.99 7.61
CA ASN A 114 3.86 -2.97 8.78
C ASN A 114 3.38 -1.54 9.03
N PHE A 115 2.10 -1.37 9.36
CA PHE A 115 1.54 -0.07 9.70
C PHE A 115 1.47 0.10 11.22
N ASN A 116 2.02 1.21 11.71
CA ASN A 116 1.89 1.64 13.09
C ASN A 116 1.02 2.90 13.09
N GLN A 117 -0.19 2.78 13.62
CA GLN A 117 -1.06 3.93 13.80
C GLN A 117 -0.44 4.88 14.81
N ASN A 118 -0.41 6.18 14.49
CA ASN A 118 -0.15 7.18 15.52
C ASN A 118 -1.39 7.20 16.41
N ILE A 119 -1.36 6.49 17.52
CA ILE A 119 -2.35 6.69 18.58
C ILE A 119 -2.05 8.10 19.10
N LEU A 120 -2.91 9.06 18.77
CA LEU A 120 -3.00 10.25 19.61
C LEU A 120 -3.59 9.73 20.92
N ASP A 121 -2.72 9.53 21.91
CA ASP A 121 -3.16 9.43 23.29
C ASP A 121 -3.90 10.73 23.59
N ASN A 122 -5.23 10.67 23.50
CA ASN A 122 -6.07 11.71 24.06
C ASN A 122 -5.93 11.58 25.58
N ASN A 123 -4.95 12.30 26.14
CA ASN A 123 -4.90 12.63 27.56
C ASN A 123 -6.21 13.24 28.04
#